data_AF-A0A3Q9FVZ2-F1
#
_entry.id   AF-A0A3Q9FVZ2-F1
#
_cell.length_a   1.000
_cell.length_b   1.000
_cell.length_c   1.000
_cell.angle_alpha   90.00
_cell.angle_beta   90.00
_cell.angle_gamma   90.00
#
_symmetry.space_group_name_H-M   'P 1'
#
loop_
_entity.id
_entity.type
_entity.pdbx_description
1 polymer ?
#
loop_
_entity_poly.entity_id
_entity_poly.type
_entity_poly.pdbx_seq_one_letter_code
_entity_poly.pdbx_strand_id
1 'polypeptide(L)'
;MGIKPFGVPGPKLTEQESRADPQDLVLQNQDNFFVDTARDMCEFQQDPLAYRRDHPVTHRILREIRKPEESVLTASYWGVLPYAFGTDRHVKYKLVPAGCAQGDPHATPAAENPSFLRGDLQYRLAADEVAFDLLLQFRTDPDSMPLDRATVRWGEIAERPGEGGEADPAPAGRHGPRPGGLRGQLHLQPLAQPARAPTGRQPR
;
A
#
# COMPACT_ATOMS: atom_id res chain seq x y z
N MET A 1 2.07 3.49 6.22
CA MET A 1 0.95 4.40 5.96
C MET A 1 -0.31 3.86 6.63
N GLY A 2 -0.99 4.66 7.46
CA GLY A 2 -2.30 4.31 8.02
C GLY A 2 -3.37 5.20 7.42
N ILE A 3 -4.42 4.61 6.85
CA ILE A 3 -5.56 5.33 6.27
C ILE A 3 -6.81 4.91 7.03
N LYS A 4 -7.62 5.89 7.43
CA LYS A 4 -8.88 5.65 8.15
C LYS A 4 -10.08 6.13 7.34
N PRO A 5 -10.70 5.29 6.49
CA PRO A 5 -11.93 5.64 5.80
C PRO A 5 -13.12 5.71 6.76
N PHE A 6 -13.93 6.74 6.62
CA PHE A 6 -15.17 6.94 7.38
C PHE A 6 -16.39 6.63 6.51
N GLY A 7 -17.49 6.19 7.13
CA GLY A 7 -18.76 5.98 6.43
C GLY A 7 -18.76 4.83 5.43
N VAL A 8 -17.86 3.84 5.59
CA VAL A 8 -17.81 2.66 4.71
C VAL A 8 -19.03 1.78 4.96
N PRO A 9 -19.92 1.59 3.97
CA PRO A 9 -21.17 0.85 4.15
C PRO A 9 -20.91 -0.65 4.30
N GLY A 10 -21.84 -1.33 5.00
CA GLY A 10 -21.83 -2.78 5.18
C GLY A 10 -21.78 -3.20 6.64
N PRO A 11 -22.05 -4.48 6.94
CA PRO A 11 -21.85 -5.03 8.26
C PRO A 11 -20.36 -4.98 8.63
N LYS A 12 -20.08 -4.75 9.91
CA LYS A 12 -18.73 -4.77 10.47
C LYS A 12 -18.39 -6.18 10.94
N LEU A 13 -17.09 -6.47 11.10
CA LEU A 13 -16.65 -7.81 11.47
C LEU A 13 -16.96 -8.13 12.94
N THR A 14 -16.94 -7.12 13.80
CA THR A 14 -17.25 -7.26 15.22
C THR A 14 -18.64 -6.70 15.52
N GLU A 15 -19.37 -7.35 16.42
CA GLU A 15 -20.73 -6.94 16.82
C GLU A 15 -20.76 -5.60 17.57
N GLN A 16 -19.61 -5.18 18.11
CA GLN A 16 -19.44 -3.93 18.84
C GLN A 16 -19.29 -2.72 17.90
N GLU A 17 -18.98 -2.95 16.62
CA GLU A 17 -18.79 -1.88 15.65
C GLU A 17 -20.10 -1.52 14.94
N SER A 18 -20.41 -0.22 14.93
CA SER A 18 -21.56 0.32 14.22
C SER A 18 -21.28 0.45 12.72
N ARG A 19 -22.34 0.53 11.89
CA ARG A 19 -22.19 0.82 10.45
C ARG A 19 -21.49 2.15 10.17
N ALA A 20 -21.55 3.10 11.10
CA ALA A 20 -20.93 4.41 10.96
C ALA A 20 -19.43 4.40 11.35
N ASP A 21 -18.95 3.31 11.95
CA ASP A 21 -17.58 3.25 12.46
C ASP A 21 -16.58 3.23 11.29
N PRO A 22 -15.41 3.85 11.48
CA PRO A 22 -14.37 3.84 10.47
C PRO A 22 -13.83 2.43 10.23
N GLN A 23 -13.25 2.23 9.05
CA GLN A 23 -12.35 1.09 8.81
C GLN A 23 -10.91 1.59 8.86
N ASP A 24 -9.97 0.69 9.13
CA ASP A 24 -8.55 0.99 9.12
C ASP A 24 -7.86 0.20 8.02
N LEU A 25 -7.09 0.90 7.19
CA LEU A 25 -6.19 0.31 6.22
C LEU A 25 -4.75 0.60 6.67
N VAL A 26 -4.11 -0.42 7.23
CA VAL A 26 -2.72 -0.35 7.70
C VAL A 26 -1.82 -0.92 6.63
N LEU A 27 -0.92 -0.09 6.12
CA LEU A 27 -0.01 -0.43 5.04
C LEU A 27 1.43 -0.17 5.49
N GLN A 28 2.38 -0.96 4.99
CA GLN A 28 3.82 -0.78 5.24
C GLN A 28 4.58 -0.63 3.93
N ASN A 29 5.77 -0.04 3.95
CA ASN A 29 6.58 0.17 2.75
C ASN A 29 7.33 -1.10 2.29
N GLN A 30 6.79 -2.28 2.60
CA GLN A 30 7.29 -3.58 2.15
C GLN A 30 6.09 -4.46 1.75
N ASP A 31 6.26 -5.30 0.75
CA ASP A 31 5.19 -6.09 0.14
C ASP A 31 5.00 -7.50 0.73
N ASN A 32 5.82 -7.85 1.72
CA ASN A 32 5.74 -9.05 2.53
C ASN A 32 6.10 -8.75 4.00
N PHE A 33 5.87 -9.71 4.89
CA PHE A 33 6.27 -9.65 6.29
C PHE A 33 7.39 -10.64 6.59
N PHE A 34 8.16 -10.41 7.65
CA PHE A 34 9.34 -11.24 7.95
C PHE A 34 9.01 -12.52 8.74
N VAL A 35 7.76 -12.72 9.12
CA VAL A 35 7.22 -13.93 9.78
C VAL A 35 5.79 -14.20 9.29
N ASP A 36 5.33 -15.46 9.33
CA ASP A 36 4.01 -15.84 8.81
C ASP A 36 2.90 -15.73 9.86
N THR A 37 3.19 -15.99 11.14
CA THR A 37 2.18 -16.06 12.20
C THR A 37 2.45 -15.13 13.37
N ALA A 38 1.42 -14.88 14.18
CA ALA A 38 1.56 -14.15 15.43
C ALA A 38 2.46 -14.89 16.45
N ARG A 39 2.47 -16.23 16.44
CA ARG A 39 3.38 -17.03 17.27
C ARG A 39 4.83 -16.79 16.87
N ASP A 40 5.13 -16.88 15.58
CA ASP A 40 6.48 -16.60 15.04
C ASP A 40 6.94 -15.19 15.41
N MET A 41 6.02 -14.22 15.38
CA MET A 41 6.29 -12.84 15.80
C MET A 41 6.62 -12.75 17.30
N CYS A 42 5.93 -13.51 18.16
CA CYS A 42 6.25 -13.59 19.59
C CYS A 42 7.62 -14.23 19.83
N GLU A 43 7.93 -15.33 19.14
CA GLU A 43 9.22 -16.02 19.24
C GLU A 43 10.37 -15.14 18.75
N PHE A 44 10.19 -14.45 17.63
CA PHE A 44 11.15 -13.47 17.12
C PHE A 44 11.42 -12.34 18.12
N GLN A 45 10.39 -11.83 18.80
CA GLN A 45 10.55 -10.76 19.80
C GLN A 45 11.30 -11.20 21.06
N GLN A 46 11.25 -12.49 21.41
CA GLN A 46 11.97 -13.01 22.58
C GLN A 46 13.48 -13.06 22.36
N ASP A 47 13.93 -13.54 21.20
CA ASP A 47 15.36 -13.53 20.83
C ASP A 47 15.53 -13.29 19.31
N PRO A 48 15.57 -12.02 18.87
CA PRO A 48 15.67 -11.68 17.45
C PRO A 48 16.96 -12.18 16.80
N LEU A 49 18.05 -12.32 17.55
CA LEU A 49 19.35 -12.71 17.00
C LEU A 49 19.39 -14.22 16.75
N ALA A 50 18.95 -15.03 17.72
CA ALA A 50 18.85 -16.47 17.54
C ALA A 50 17.79 -16.82 16.50
N TYR A 51 16.60 -16.20 16.55
CA TYR A 51 15.54 -16.44 15.59
C TYR A 51 16.03 -16.17 14.16
N ARG A 52 16.69 -15.03 13.94
CA ARG A 52 17.20 -14.66 12.61
C ARG A 52 18.31 -15.60 12.10
N ARG A 53 19.13 -16.18 12.99
CA ARG A 53 20.13 -17.18 12.61
C ARG A 53 19.46 -18.45 12.08
N ASP A 54 18.36 -18.85 12.71
CA ASP A 54 17.70 -20.12 12.43
C ASP A 54 16.60 -20.00 11.34
N HIS A 55 16.19 -18.77 10.99
CA HIS A 55 15.16 -18.45 9.99
C HIS A 55 15.72 -17.61 8.83
N PRO A 56 16.29 -18.24 7.78
CA PRO A 56 16.96 -17.53 6.68
C PRO A 56 16.01 -16.65 5.85
N VAL A 57 14.74 -17.05 5.69
CA VAL A 57 13.72 -16.23 5.01
C VAL A 57 13.46 -14.94 5.77
N THR A 58 13.26 -15.04 7.09
CA THR A 58 13.15 -13.89 7.99
C THR A 58 14.37 -12.99 7.90
N HIS A 59 15.59 -13.56 7.96
CA HIS A 59 16.82 -12.79 7.83
C HIS A 59 16.91 -12.01 6.51
N ARG A 60 16.54 -12.66 5.39
CA ARG A 60 16.50 -12.02 4.08
C ARG A 60 15.52 -10.84 4.05
N ILE A 61 14.27 -11.06 4.49
CA ILE A 61 13.23 -10.01 4.45
C ILE A 61 13.61 -8.85 5.39
N LEU A 62 14.15 -9.12 6.58
CA LEU A 62 14.63 -8.07 7.48
C LEU A 62 15.75 -7.22 6.86
N ARG A 63 16.56 -7.78 5.96
CA ARG A 63 17.53 -6.98 5.19
C ARG A 63 16.86 -6.12 4.12
N GLU A 64 15.83 -6.64 3.44
CA GLU A 64 15.07 -5.90 2.43
C GLU A 64 14.33 -4.70 3.03
N ILE A 65 13.75 -4.86 4.24
CA ILE A 65 13.00 -3.79 4.94
C ILE A 65 13.91 -2.60 5.32
N ARG A 66 15.23 -2.78 5.43
CA ARG A 66 16.18 -1.72 5.79
C ARG A 66 16.47 -0.72 4.65
N LYS A 67 15.76 -0.81 3.53
CA LYS A 67 15.90 0.13 2.42
C LYS A 67 15.63 1.57 2.91
N PRO A 68 16.48 2.54 2.53
CA PRO A 68 16.23 3.94 2.85
C PRO A 68 15.06 4.47 2.01
N GLU A 69 14.26 5.35 2.60
CA GLU A 69 13.24 6.12 1.89
C GLU A 69 13.67 7.59 1.91
N GLU A 70 13.54 8.27 0.77
CA GLU A 70 13.86 9.71 0.66
C GLU A 70 12.68 10.57 1.11
N SER A 71 11.46 10.06 0.97
CA SER A 71 10.22 10.70 1.40
C SER A 71 9.14 9.66 1.67
N VAL A 72 8.27 9.96 2.63
CA VAL A 72 7.04 9.17 2.86
C VAL A 72 5.98 9.41 1.76
N LEU A 73 6.18 10.43 0.92
CA LEU A 73 5.26 10.79 -0.16
C LEU A 73 5.64 10.14 -1.50
N THR A 74 6.83 9.55 -1.60
CA THR A 74 7.32 8.86 -2.81
C THR A 74 7.47 7.35 -2.63
N ALA A 75 7.28 6.84 -1.41
CA ALA A 75 7.29 5.41 -1.13
C ALA A 75 5.99 4.74 -1.59
N SER A 76 6.09 3.46 -2.01
CA SER A 76 4.92 2.59 -2.17
C SER A 76 4.60 1.91 -0.85
N TYR A 77 3.31 1.61 -0.62
CA TYR A 77 2.85 0.94 0.59
C TYR A 77 1.95 -0.25 0.26
N TRP A 78 1.99 -1.31 1.08
CA TRP A 78 1.25 -2.55 0.87
C TRP A 78 0.55 -3.00 2.14
N GLY A 79 -0.65 -3.58 2.01
CA GLY A 79 -1.39 -4.18 3.13
C GLY A 79 -0.79 -5.50 3.60
N VAL A 80 0.12 -6.09 2.80
CA VAL A 80 0.87 -7.33 3.02
C VAL A 80 0.04 -8.60 3.16
N LEU A 81 -0.97 -8.60 4.03
CA LEU A 81 -1.91 -9.71 4.18
C LEU A 81 -3.04 -9.61 3.13
N PRO A 82 -3.53 -10.75 2.65
CA PRO A 82 -4.71 -10.79 1.79
C PRO A 82 -5.99 -10.65 2.60
N TYR A 83 -6.95 -9.93 2.03
CA TYR A 83 -8.28 -9.70 2.59
C TYR A 83 -9.33 -10.43 1.75
N ALA A 84 -10.41 -10.90 2.40
CA ALA A 84 -11.58 -11.38 1.69
C ALA A 84 -12.24 -10.24 0.89
N PHE A 85 -12.68 -10.55 -0.32
CA PHE A 85 -13.38 -9.64 -1.23
C PHE A 85 -14.69 -10.31 -1.70
N GLY A 86 -15.70 -10.27 -0.85
CA GLY A 86 -16.90 -11.10 -0.99
C GLY A 86 -16.65 -12.52 -0.48
N THR A 87 -17.36 -13.49 -1.04
CA THR A 87 -17.36 -14.88 -0.55
C THR A 87 -16.15 -15.69 -1.01
N ASP A 88 -15.71 -15.51 -2.25
CA ASP A 88 -14.77 -16.45 -2.90
C ASP A 88 -13.49 -15.80 -3.45
N ARG A 89 -13.35 -14.48 -3.31
CA ARG A 89 -12.18 -13.74 -3.83
C ARG A 89 -11.36 -13.18 -2.70
N HIS A 90 -10.07 -13.01 -2.98
CA HIS A 90 -9.11 -12.43 -2.05
C HIS A 90 -8.29 -11.37 -2.75
N VAL A 91 -7.93 -10.32 -2.03
CA VAL A 91 -7.23 -9.15 -2.58
C VAL A 91 -6.12 -8.69 -1.63
N LYS A 92 -5.00 -8.24 -2.19
CA LYS A 92 -4.01 -7.41 -1.49
C LYS A 92 -4.14 -5.96 -1.97
N TYR A 93 -4.03 -5.02 -1.04
CA TYR A 93 -4.05 -3.58 -1.34
C TYR A 93 -2.63 -3.04 -1.48
N LYS A 94 -2.43 -2.15 -2.45
CA LYS A 94 -1.19 -1.40 -2.66
C LYS A 94 -1.53 0.07 -2.85
N LEU A 95 -0.70 0.94 -2.31
CA LEU A 95 -0.81 2.38 -2.43
C LEU A 95 0.45 2.88 -3.15
N VAL A 96 0.29 3.57 -4.27
CA VAL A 96 1.40 4.15 -5.04
C VAL A 96 1.24 5.66 -5.15
N PRO A 97 2.32 6.45 -5.05
CA PRO A 97 2.25 7.89 -5.25
C PRO A 97 1.72 8.25 -6.65
N ALA A 98 0.78 9.18 -6.73
CA ALA A 98 0.22 9.68 -7.97
C ALA A 98 0.64 11.13 -8.20
N GLY A 99 1.51 11.36 -9.18
CA GLY A 99 1.87 12.72 -9.62
C GLY A 99 2.74 13.54 -8.65
N CYS A 100 3.40 12.93 -7.67
CA CYS A 100 4.29 13.66 -6.78
C CYS A 100 5.60 14.07 -7.48
N ALA A 101 5.99 15.34 -7.33
CA ALA A 101 7.33 15.78 -7.68
C ALA A 101 8.40 14.96 -6.92
N GLN A 102 9.57 14.75 -7.53
CA GLN A 102 10.70 14.11 -6.86
C GLN A 102 11.09 14.87 -5.58
N GLY A 103 11.82 14.19 -4.69
CA GLY A 103 12.50 14.71 -3.50
C GLY A 103 12.66 16.23 -3.40
N ASP A 104 12.41 16.85 -2.25
CA ASP A 104 12.87 18.24 -2.03
C ASP A 104 14.40 18.29 -2.24
N PRO A 105 14.91 19.06 -3.22
CA PRO A 105 16.34 19.18 -3.46
C PRO A 105 17.09 19.86 -2.29
N HIS A 106 16.37 20.47 -1.35
CA HIS A 106 16.90 21.05 -0.11
C HIS A 106 16.72 20.14 1.12
N ALA A 107 16.22 18.91 0.95
CA ALA A 107 16.03 18.00 2.05
C ALA A 107 17.36 17.75 2.79
N THR A 108 17.37 18.02 4.10
CA THR A 108 18.52 17.69 4.95
C THR A 108 18.76 16.18 4.90
N PRO A 109 20.00 15.72 4.63
CA PRO A 109 20.30 14.29 4.60
C PRO A 109 19.88 13.59 5.90
N ALA A 110 19.46 12.34 5.79
CA ALA A 110 19.08 11.52 6.95
C ALA A 110 20.17 11.45 8.04
N ALA A 111 21.43 11.52 7.64
CA ALA A 111 22.60 11.50 8.53
C ALA A 111 22.71 12.78 9.39
N GLU A 112 22.16 13.90 8.94
CA GLU A 112 22.26 15.20 9.60
C GLU A 112 20.99 15.52 10.42
N ASN A 113 19.84 14.98 10.00
CA ASN A 113 18.57 15.16 10.70
C ASN A 113 17.79 13.84 10.79
N PRO A 114 17.73 13.19 11.96
CA PRO A 114 16.93 11.97 12.16
C PRO A 114 15.42 12.15 11.89
N SER A 115 14.93 13.39 11.87
CA SER A 115 13.53 13.74 11.59
C SER A 115 13.32 14.26 10.15
N PHE A 116 14.25 14.05 9.22
CA PHE A 116 14.18 14.61 7.86
C PHE A 116 12.87 14.25 7.13
N LEU A 117 12.38 13.00 7.25
CA LEU A 117 11.10 12.58 6.65
C LEU A 117 9.90 13.39 7.15
N ARG A 118 9.94 13.81 8.43
CA ARG A 118 8.89 14.66 9.01
C ARG A 118 8.94 16.06 8.44
N GLY A 119 10.14 16.62 8.31
CA GLY A 119 10.36 17.95 7.71
C GLY A 119 9.89 17.99 6.26
N ASP A 120 10.31 17.01 5.46
CA ASP A 120 9.89 16.86 4.05
C ASP A 120 8.36 16.76 3.92
N LEU A 121 7.73 15.88 4.72
CA LEU A 121 6.27 15.73 4.73
C LEU A 121 5.55 17.05 5.05
N GLN A 122 5.98 17.77 6.08
CA GLN A 122 5.37 19.04 6.48
C GLN A 122 5.52 20.11 5.40
N TYR A 123 6.71 20.21 4.81
CA TYR A 123 7.00 21.17 3.76
C TYR A 123 6.11 20.93 2.53
N ARG A 124 6.02 19.70 2.04
CA ARG A 124 5.24 19.39 0.83
C ARG A 124 3.74 19.55 1.04
N LEU A 125 3.20 19.09 2.17
CA LEU A 125 1.78 19.26 2.48
C LEU A 125 1.37 20.72 2.73
N ALA A 126 2.32 21.60 3.04
CA ALA A 126 2.08 23.03 3.11
C ALA A 126 2.11 23.71 1.73
N ALA A 127 2.80 23.10 0.75
CA ALA A 127 2.99 23.65 -0.58
C ALA A 127 1.88 23.22 -1.56
N ASP A 128 1.51 21.94 -1.58
CA ASP A 128 0.54 21.42 -2.54
C ASP A 128 -0.18 20.15 -2.02
N GLU A 129 -1.21 19.73 -2.76
CA GLU A 129 -1.89 18.46 -2.55
C GLU A 129 -0.99 17.27 -2.93
N VAL A 130 -1.21 16.14 -2.25
CA VAL A 130 -0.50 14.90 -2.52
C VAL A 130 -1.53 13.79 -2.74
N ALA A 131 -1.37 13.07 -3.84
CA ALA A 131 -2.28 12.01 -4.23
C ALA A 131 -1.57 10.65 -4.23
N PHE A 132 -2.36 9.61 -3.98
CA PHE A 132 -1.94 8.22 -4.12
C PHE A 132 -3.04 7.40 -4.82
N ASP A 133 -2.63 6.46 -5.67
CA ASP A 133 -3.54 5.49 -6.25
C ASP A 133 -3.65 4.26 -5.33
N LEU A 134 -4.88 3.88 -5.02
CA LEU A 134 -5.19 2.64 -4.30
C LEU A 134 -5.41 1.53 -5.34
N LEU A 135 -4.44 0.62 -5.42
CA LEU A 135 -4.43 -0.51 -6.34
C LEU A 135 -4.88 -1.79 -5.62
N LEU A 136 -5.62 -2.62 -6.35
CA LEU A 136 -6.09 -3.92 -5.89
C LEU A 136 -5.41 -5.04 -6.68
N GLN A 137 -4.74 -5.96 -5.98
CA GLN A 137 -4.16 -7.17 -6.55
C GLN A 137 -5.02 -8.38 -6.16
N PHE A 138 -5.82 -8.89 -7.10
CA PHE A 138 -6.64 -10.08 -6.87
C PHE A 138 -5.81 -11.36 -6.89
N ARG A 139 -6.19 -12.31 -6.03
CA ARG A 139 -5.62 -13.66 -6.03
C ARG A 139 -6.03 -14.41 -7.29
N THR A 140 -5.06 -14.92 -8.04
CA THR A 140 -5.30 -15.67 -9.28
C THR A 140 -4.81 -17.12 -9.22
N ASP A 141 -3.77 -17.40 -8.43
CA ASP A 141 -3.17 -18.73 -8.32
C ASP A 141 -3.02 -19.17 -6.85
N PRO A 142 -3.77 -20.18 -6.40
CA PRO A 142 -3.67 -20.69 -5.04
C PRO A 142 -2.29 -21.16 -4.58
N ASP A 143 -1.47 -21.68 -5.49
CA ASP A 143 -0.20 -22.33 -5.14
C ASP A 143 0.90 -21.28 -4.88
N SER A 144 0.92 -20.22 -5.68
CA SER A 144 1.88 -19.11 -5.53
C SER A 144 1.36 -17.94 -4.69
N MET A 145 0.06 -17.84 -4.44
CA MET A 145 -0.58 -16.77 -3.67
C MET A 145 -1.30 -17.32 -2.42
N PRO A 146 -0.54 -17.75 -1.39
CA PRO A 146 -1.12 -18.26 -0.15
C PRO A 146 -1.86 -17.16 0.62
N LEU A 147 -2.85 -17.56 1.40
CA LEU A 147 -3.67 -16.67 2.22
C LEU A 147 -3.12 -16.47 3.64
N ASP A 148 -2.29 -17.42 4.09
CA ASP A 148 -1.84 -17.61 5.47
C ASP A 148 -0.31 -17.52 5.61
N ARG A 149 0.40 -17.12 4.55
CA ARG A 149 1.86 -16.94 4.56
C ARG A 149 2.25 -15.53 4.16
N ALA A 150 2.49 -14.68 5.17
CA ALA A 150 2.84 -13.28 5.00
C ALA A 150 4.26 -13.08 4.43
N THR A 151 5.15 -14.06 4.56
CA THR A 151 6.51 -14.06 3.99
C THR A 151 6.53 -14.26 2.48
N VAL A 152 5.45 -14.79 1.90
CA VAL A 152 5.33 -15.06 0.46
C VAL A 152 4.81 -13.82 -0.27
N ARG A 153 5.66 -13.30 -1.18
CA ARG A 153 5.32 -12.21 -2.09
C ARG A 153 4.41 -12.74 -3.21
N TRP A 154 3.30 -12.05 -3.47
CA TRP A 154 2.47 -12.31 -4.64
C TRP A 154 3.10 -11.60 -5.85
N GLY A 155 3.31 -12.31 -6.95
CA GLY A 155 3.86 -11.71 -8.17
C GLY A 155 2.94 -10.62 -8.72
N GLU A 156 3.50 -9.44 -9.05
CA GLU A 156 2.76 -8.40 -9.77
C GLU A 156 2.72 -8.77 -11.26
N ILE A 157 1.53 -8.76 -11.86
CA ILE A 157 1.41 -8.88 -13.32
C ILE A 157 1.76 -7.50 -13.89
N ALA A 158 2.92 -7.40 -14.52
CA ALA A 158 3.33 -6.18 -15.21
C ALA A 158 2.60 -6.08 -16.56
N GLU A 159 1.44 -5.43 -16.60
CA GLU A 159 0.92 -4.87 -17.86
C GLU A 159 1.22 -3.37 -17.87
N ARG A 160 2.21 -2.98 -18.69
CA ARG A 160 2.42 -1.58 -19.08
C ARG A 160 1.23 -1.23 -19.99
N PRO A 161 0.38 -0.23 -19.68
CA PRO A 161 -0.63 0.22 -20.63
C PRO A 161 0.08 0.65 -21.90
N GLY A 162 -0.30 0.05 -23.02
CA GLY A 162 0.29 0.33 -24.33
C GLY A 162 0.19 1.81 -24.67
N GLU A 163 1.29 2.35 -25.17
CA GLU A 163 1.29 3.53 -26.03
C GLU A 163 0.33 3.26 -27.19
N GLY A 164 -0.77 4.00 -27.27
CA GLY A 164 -1.70 3.90 -28.41
C GLY A 164 -3.14 4.18 -28.04
N GLY A 165 -3.51 5.45 -27.95
CA GLY A 165 -4.90 5.89 -27.82
C GLY A 165 -5.00 7.23 -27.14
N GLU A 166 -4.82 8.30 -27.93
CA GLU A 166 -5.12 9.67 -27.52
C GLU A 166 -6.58 9.74 -27.06
N ALA A 167 -6.77 9.93 -25.75
CA ALA A 167 -8.05 10.23 -25.15
C ALA A 167 -8.06 11.71 -24.77
N ASP A 168 -8.95 12.44 -25.44
CA ASP A 168 -9.25 13.87 -25.29
C ASP A 168 -9.50 14.25 -23.82
N PRO A 169 -8.84 15.30 -23.27
CA PRO A 169 -9.03 15.68 -21.88
C PRO A 169 -10.37 16.39 -21.65
N ALA A 170 -11.24 15.77 -20.84
CA ALA A 170 -12.40 16.45 -20.25
C ALA A 170 -11.96 17.54 -19.25
N PRO A 171 -12.69 18.67 -19.11
CA PRO A 171 -12.15 19.89 -18.53
C PRO A 171 -12.02 19.82 -17.01
N ALA A 172 -10.84 20.21 -16.53
CA ALA A 172 -10.56 20.45 -15.12
C ALA A 172 -11.39 21.64 -14.60
N GLY A 173 -12.36 21.35 -13.73
CA GLY A 173 -13.06 22.37 -12.95
C GLY A 173 -12.11 23.00 -11.94
N ARG A 174 -11.70 24.25 -12.20
CA ARG A 174 -10.88 25.06 -11.29
C ARG A 174 -11.72 25.50 -10.09
N HIS A 175 -11.47 24.94 -8.91
CA HIS A 175 -11.91 25.55 -7.65
C HIS A 175 -10.77 26.39 -7.07
N GLY A 176 -10.99 27.71 -7.01
CA GLY A 176 -10.02 28.67 -6.45
C GLY A 176 -9.81 28.51 -4.94
N PRO A 177 -8.75 29.14 -4.39
CA PRO A 177 -8.30 28.89 -3.03
C PRO A 177 -9.30 29.44 -2.01
N ARG A 178 -9.65 28.63 -1.00
CA ARG A 178 -10.33 29.07 0.22
C ARG A 178 -9.29 29.25 1.34
N PRO A 179 -9.37 30.31 2.15
CA PRO A 179 -8.39 30.55 3.20
C PRO A 179 -8.67 29.71 4.45
N GLY A 180 -7.59 29.23 5.08
CA GLY A 180 -7.58 28.89 6.51
C GLY A 180 -7.82 27.42 6.85
N GLY A 181 -6.75 26.63 6.85
CA GLY A 181 -6.68 25.31 7.49
C GLY A 181 -5.74 24.39 6.73
N LEU A 182 -4.61 24.00 7.35
CA LEU A 182 -3.76 22.92 6.83
C LEU A 182 -4.56 21.61 6.80
N ARG A 183 -5.22 21.36 5.67
CA ARG A 183 -5.73 20.06 5.26
C ARG A 183 -5.05 19.73 3.95
N GLY A 184 -3.89 19.11 4.01
CA GLY A 184 -3.41 18.33 2.87
C GLY A 184 -4.47 17.26 2.59
N GLN A 185 -5.10 17.34 1.42
CA GLN A 185 -6.12 16.38 1.02
C GLN A 185 -5.41 15.18 0.39
N LEU A 186 -5.47 14.02 1.06
CA LEU A 186 -5.08 12.76 0.46
C LEU A 186 -6.22 12.32 -0.46
N HIS A 187 -6.00 12.41 -1.77
CA HIS A 187 -6.94 11.87 -2.75
C HIS A 187 -6.58 10.41 -3.05
N LEU A 188 -7.54 9.49 -2.86
CA LEU A 188 -7.41 8.08 -3.21
C LEU A 188 -8.17 7.83 -4.51
N GLN A 189 -7.45 7.45 -5.56
CA GLN A 189 -8.10 6.96 -6.78
C GLN A 189 -8.09 5.43 -6.76
N PRO A 190 -9.26 4.77 -6.71
CA PRO A 190 -9.31 3.31 -6.83
C PRO A 190 -9.08 2.91 -8.29
N LEU A 191 -7.97 2.25 -8.56
CA LEU A 191 -7.71 1.60 -9.84
C LEU A 191 -7.86 0.09 -9.67
N ALA A 192 -8.99 -0.44 -10.14
CA ALA A 192 -9.15 -1.87 -10.33
C ALA A 192 -8.44 -2.25 -11.64
N GLN A 193 -7.40 -3.07 -11.56
CA GLN A 193 -6.86 -3.70 -12.76
C GLN A 193 -7.95 -4.59 -13.37
N PRO A 194 -8.20 -4.54 -14.68
CA PRO A 194 -9.18 -5.41 -15.32
C PRO A 194 -8.73 -6.87 -15.18
N ALA A 195 -9.57 -7.70 -14.57
CA ALA A 195 -9.40 -9.14 -14.59
C ALA A 195 -9.56 -9.62 -16.04
N ARG A 196 -8.47 -10.11 -16.66
CA ARG A 196 -8.59 -10.89 -17.89
C ARG A 196 -9.31 -12.19 -17.56
N ALA A 197 -10.45 -12.41 -18.21
CA ALA A 197 -11.12 -13.70 -18.20
C ALA A 197 -10.15 -14.78 -18.74
N PRO A 198 -10.14 -16.00 -18.17
CA PRO A 198 -9.49 -17.12 -18.84
C PRO A 198 -10.19 -17.31 -20.19
N THR A 199 -9.46 -17.04 -21.27
CA THR A 199 -9.91 -17.28 -22.63
C THR A 199 -10.21 -18.76 -22.80
N GLY A 200 -11.50 -19.05 -22.91
CA GLY A 200 -12.07 -20.11 -23.75
C GLY A 200 -11.45 -21.50 -23.63
N ARG A 201 -12.18 -22.40 -22.96
CA ARG A 201 -12.36 -23.75 -23.50
C ARG A 201 -12.79 -23.64 -24.96
N GLN A 202 -12.15 -24.37 -25.85
CA GLN A 202 -12.85 -24.96 -27.00
C GLN A 202 -12.61 -26.47 -27.06
N PRO A 203 -13.59 -27.22 -27.60
CA PRO A 203 -13.75 -28.64 -27.35
C PRO A 203 -13.12 -29.49 -28.47
N ARG A 204 -12.58 -30.65 -28.09
CA ARG A 204 -12.92 -31.98 -28.62
C ARG A 204 -12.24 -33.04 -27.77
#